data_AF-A0AAN8FLU8-F1
#
_entry.id   AF-A0AAN8FLU8-F1
#
_cell.length_a   1.000
_cell.length_b   1.000
_cell.length_c   1.000
_cell.angle_alpha   90.00
_cell.angle_beta   90.00
_cell.angle_gamma   90.00
#
_symmetry.space_group_name_H-M   'P 1'
#
loop_
_entity.id
_entity.type
_entity.pdbx_description
1 polymer ?
#
loop_
_entity_poly.entity_id
_entity_poly.type
_entity_poly.pdbx_seq_one_letter_code
_entity_poly.pdbx_strand_id
1 'polypeptide(L)'
;MSSGSNEQYVGWTHLERRVPFQGYRTYVALTYIGFNIVGFVVNLWVLYVIAPLLFAPAVKVPKSILFFIFALVVGDLTTMIAMLLLIIELVFGTWRFSNAACTSYLVLDSMNKFVAPIIVFLISRTCYTTVCLDKARGERAATL
;
A
#
# COMPACT_ATOMS: atom_id res chain seq x y z
N MET A 1 42.83 12.73 -11.26
CA MET A 1 42.01 13.48 -10.27
C MET A 1 40.60 12.90 -10.26
N SER A 2 40.31 11.93 -9.37
CA SER A 2 38.96 11.38 -9.16
C SER A 2 38.79 10.65 -7.80
N SER A 3 39.62 10.96 -6.79
CA SER A 3 39.51 10.30 -5.47
C SER A 3 38.58 11.01 -4.49
N GLY A 4 38.24 12.28 -4.71
CA GLY A 4 37.55 13.09 -3.69
C GLY A 4 36.06 12.80 -3.48
N SER A 5 35.36 12.20 -4.45
CA SER A 5 33.91 11.97 -4.33
C SER A 5 33.56 10.77 -3.47
N ASN A 6 34.32 9.67 -3.56
CA ASN A 6 34.01 8.43 -2.83
C ASN A 6 34.20 8.56 -1.32
N GLU A 7 35.25 9.25 -0.85
CA GLU A 7 35.47 9.47 0.59
C GLU A 7 34.36 10.34 1.22
N GLN A 8 33.83 11.30 0.45
CA GLN A 8 32.77 12.17 0.92
C GLN A 8 31.45 11.39 1.10
N TYR A 9 31.03 10.56 0.14
CA TYR A 9 29.83 9.71 0.26
C TYR A 9 29.92 8.69 1.40
N VAL A 10 31.10 8.08 1.60
CA VAL A 10 31.33 7.15 2.71
C VAL A 10 31.26 7.91 4.04
N GLY A 11 31.76 9.15 4.10
CA GLY A 11 31.65 10.03 5.27
C GLY A 11 30.20 10.41 5.63
N TRP A 12 29.39 10.80 4.64
CA TRP A 12 27.97 11.12 4.86
C TRP A 12 27.17 9.92 5.35
N THR A 13 27.32 8.75 4.70
CA THR A 13 26.65 7.51 5.15
C THR A 13 27.09 7.08 6.55
N HIS A 14 28.33 7.37 6.95
CA HIS A 14 28.82 7.10 8.31
C HIS A 14 28.32 8.10 9.35
N LEU A 15 28.16 9.38 8.98
CA LEU A 15 27.62 10.43 9.84
C LEU A 15 26.13 10.21 10.10
N GLU A 16 25.36 9.87 9.07
CA GLU A 16 23.94 9.53 9.19
C GLU A 16 23.70 8.25 10.00
N ARG A 17 24.68 7.32 10.01
CA ARG A 17 24.68 6.12 10.85
C ARG A 17 25.06 6.40 12.32
N ARG A 18 25.82 7.47 12.61
CA ARG A 18 26.37 7.74 13.97
C ARG A 18 25.65 8.82 14.77
N VAL A 19 24.91 9.75 14.17
CA VAL A 19 24.16 10.73 14.99
C VAL A 19 22.91 10.08 15.60
N PRO A 20 22.77 10.04 16.93
CA PRO A 20 21.71 9.31 17.60
C PRO A 20 20.45 10.16 17.58
N PHE A 21 19.74 10.14 16.47
CA PHE A 21 18.31 10.41 16.42
C PHE A 21 17.54 9.26 17.11
N GLN A 22 17.99 8.81 18.28
CA GLN A 22 17.46 7.62 18.94
C GLN A 22 15.98 7.84 19.30
N GLY A 23 15.63 9.03 19.81
CA GLY A 23 14.24 9.42 20.05
C GLY A 23 13.40 9.54 18.76
N TYR A 24 13.95 10.14 17.69
CA TYR A 24 13.23 10.28 16.42
C TYR A 24 13.04 8.92 15.72
N ARG A 25 14.05 8.05 15.70
CA ARG A 25 13.94 6.69 15.16
C ARG A 25 12.95 5.86 15.97
N THR A 26 12.97 5.92 17.30
CA THR A 26 11.98 5.23 18.12
C THR A 26 10.57 5.76 17.90
N TYR A 27 10.39 7.08 17.77
CA TYR A 27 9.11 7.68 17.44
C TYR A 27 8.60 7.20 16.07
N VAL A 28 9.46 7.23 15.06
CA VAL A 28 9.17 6.73 13.72
C VAL A 28 8.80 5.24 13.75
N ALA A 29 9.54 4.40 14.49
CA ALA A 29 9.19 2.98 14.70
C ALA A 29 7.81 2.82 15.32
N LEU A 30 7.52 3.56 16.40
CA LEU A 30 6.24 3.50 17.09
C LEU A 30 5.08 3.91 16.18
N THR A 31 5.26 4.97 15.38
CA THR A 31 4.26 5.36 14.40
C THR A 31 4.05 4.28 13.34
N TYR A 32 5.11 3.71 12.77
CA TYR A 32 4.99 2.61 11.82
C TYR A 32 4.30 1.41 12.43
N ILE A 33 4.64 1.00 13.66
CA ILE A 33 3.97 -0.10 14.36
C ILE A 33 2.48 0.20 14.55
N GLY A 34 2.14 1.39 15.05
CA GLY A 34 0.75 1.79 15.29
C GLY A 34 -0.09 1.79 14.00
N PHE A 35 0.40 2.45 12.95
CA PHE A 35 -0.30 2.47 11.66
C PHE A 35 -0.39 1.11 11.01
N ASN A 36 0.62 0.26 11.17
CA ASN A 36 0.62 -1.09 10.62
C ASN A 36 -0.42 -1.99 11.32
N ILE A 37 -0.56 -1.89 12.64
CA ILE A 37 -1.64 -2.59 13.38
C ILE A 37 -3.02 -2.12 12.91
N VAL A 38 -3.27 -0.81 12.89
CA VAL A 38 -4.55 -0.25 12.44
C VAL A 38 -4.84 -0.68 11.01
N GLY A 39 -3.83 -0.62 10.15
CA GLY A 39 -3.90 -1.06 8.77
C GLY A 39 -4.28 -2.54 8.62
N PHE A 40 -3.67 -3.44 9.39
CA PHE A 40 -4.01 -4.85 9.39
C PHE A 40 -5.47 -5.09 9.79
N VAL A 41 -5.92 -4.43 10.86
CA VAL A 41 -7.31 -4.57 11.35
C VAL A 41 -8.30 -4.10 10.29
N VAL A 42 -8.08 -2.93 9.71
CA VAL A 42 -8.98 -2.37 8.69
C VAL A 42 -8.96 -3.20 7.41
N ASN A 43 -7.79 -3.63 6.93
CA ASN A 43 -7.69 -4.43 5.72
C ASN A 43 -8.30 -5.83 5.89
N LEU A 44 -8.08 -6.49 7.03
CA LEU A 44 -8.75 -7.76 7.33
C LEU A 44 -10.26 -7.60 7.44
N TRP A 45 -10.73 -6.49 8.03
CA TRP A 45 -12.16 -6.18 8.07
C TRP A 45 -12.74 -5.99 6.67
N VAL A 46 -12.09 -5.21 5.81
CA VAL A 46 -12.54 -5.01 4.41
C VAL A 46 -12.51 -6.33 3.66
N LEU A 47 -11.47 -7.15 3.83
CA LEU A 47 -11.39 -8.49 3.23
C LEU A 47 -12.57 -9.37 3.67
N TYR A 48 -12.88 -9.37 4.96
CA TYR A 48 -13.99 -10.13 5.55
C TYR A 48 -15.34 -9.69 4.99
N VAL A 49 -15.54 -8.39 4.73
CA VAL A 49 -16.77 -7.87 4.11
C VAL A 49 -16.79 -8.18 2.62
N ILE A 50 -15.70 -7.96 1.88
CA ILE A 50 -15.68 -8.06 0.41
C ILE A 50 -15.69 -9.50 -0.09
N ALA A 51 -15.00 -10.42 0.61
CA ALA A 51 -14.94 -11.83 0.22
C ALA A 51 -16.33 -12.49 0.05
N PRO A 52 -17.27 -12.43 1.02
CA PRO A 52 -18.59 -13.03 0.85
C PRO A 52 -19.43 -12.34 -0.23
N LEU A 53 -19.30 -11.02 -0.41
CA LEU A 53 -19.99 -10.31 -1.50
C LEU A 53 -19.45 -10.73 -2.89
N LEU A 54 -18.23 -11.25 -3.00
CA LEU A 54 -17.69 -11.75 -4.27
C LEU A 54 -18.34 -13.07 -4.69
N PHE A 55 -18.71 -13.91 -3.71
CA PHE A 55 -19.33 -15.23 -3.91
C PHE A 55 -20.86 -15.20 -3.89
N ALA A 56 -21.47 -14.10 -3.45
CA ALA A 56 -22.92 -13.95 -3.44
C ALA A 56 -23.49 -13.85 -4.88
N PRO A 57 -24.51 -14.65 -5.24
CA PRO A 57 -25.03 -14.72 -6.61
C PRO A 57 -25.85 -13.48 -7.04
N ALA A 58 -26.36 -12.69 -6.10
CA ALA A 58 -27.18 -11.51 -6.37
C ALA A 58 -26.67 -10.29 -5.60
N VAL A 59 -25.76 -9.53 -6.21
CA VAL A 59 -25.22 -8.29 -5.61
C VAL A 59 -25.51 -7.13 -6.54
N LYS A 60 -26.07 -6.05 -5.97
CA LYS A 60 -26.37 -4.78 -6.66
C LYS A 60 -25.11 -4.04 -7.19
N VAL A 61 -23.91 -4.55 -6.89
CA VAL A 61 -22.63 -3.89 -7.18
C VAL A 61 -21.88 -4.67 -8.27
N PRO A 62 -21.28 -4.00 -9.28
CA PRO A 62 -20.51 -4.66 -10.33
C PRO A 62 -19.35 -5.49 -9.75
N LYS A 63 -19.32 -6.80 -10.06
CA LYS A 63 -18.28 -7.75 -9.57
C LYS A 63 -16.84 -7.32 -9.87
N SER A 64 -16.64 -6.55 -10.94
CA SER A 64 -15.33 -5.97 -11.31
C SER A 64 -14.80 -4.99 -10.26
N ILE A 65 -15.65 -4.13 -9.68
CA ILE A 65 -15.25 -3.17 -8.64
C ILE A 65 -14.78 -3.93 -7.40
N LEU A 66 -15.55 -4.95 -7.03
CA LEU A 66 -15.25 -5.80 -5.89
C LEU A 66 -13.89 -6.51 -6.03
N PHE A 67 -13.56 -6.96 -7.24
CA PHE A 67 -12.26 -7.55 -7.53
C PHE A 67 -11.10 -6.54 -7.42
N PHE A 68 -11.29 -5.30 -7.88
CA PHE A 68 -10.28 -4.25 -7.69
C PHE A 68 -10.04 -3.94 -6.21
N ILE A 69 -11.10 -3.85 -5.41
CA ILE A 69 -11.00 -3.64 -3.96
C ILE A 69 -10.28 -4.83 -3.30
N PHE A 70 -10.62 -6.06 -3.69
CA PHE A 70 -9.94 -7.25 -3.18
C PHE A 70 -8.44 -7.23 -3.50
N ALA A 71 -8.06 -6.92 -4.74
CA ALA A 71 -6.66 -6.82 -5.15
C ALA A 71 -5.91 -5.71 -4.39
N LEU A 72 -6.58 -4.57 -4.13
CA LEU A 72 -6.04 -3.49 -3.30
C LEU A 72 -5.72 -4.01 -1.89
N VAL A 73 -6.69 -4.65 -1.24
CA VAL A 73 -6.56 -5.14 0.14
C VAL A 73 -5.45 -6.18 0.25
N VAL A 74 -5.32 -7.07 -0.73
CA VAL A 74 -4.22 -8.05 -0.78
C VAL A 74 -2.86 -7.34 -0.94
N GLY A 75 -2.78 -6.31 -1.79
CA GLY A 75 -1.57 -5.49 -1.96
C GLY A 75 -1.19 -4.74 -0.68
N ASP A 76 -2.15 -4.15 0.01
CA ASP A 76 -1.94 -3.47 1.29
C ASP A 76 -1.50 -4.45 2.38
N LEU A 77 -2.13 -5.62 2.50
CA LEU A 77 -1.68 -6.65 3.45
C LEU A 77 -0.26 -7.12 3.13
N THR A 78 0.08 -7.29 1.85
CA THR A 78 1.43 -7.70 1.43
C THR A 78 2.46 -6.63 1.80
N THR A 79 2.16 -5.35 1.60
CA THR A 79 3.07 -4.25 1.99
C THR A 79 3.15 -4.07 3.49
N MET A 80 2.08 -4.31 4.25
CA MET A 80 2.12 -4.27 5.71
C MET A 80 3.00 -5.37 6.29
N ILE A 81 2.95 -6.59 5.73
CA ILE A 81 3.89 -7.67 6.05
C ILE A 81 5.33 -7.25 5.74
N ALA A 82 5.55 -6.62 4.57
CA ALA A 82 6.87 -6.15 4.17
C ALA A 82 7.40 -5.04 5.12
N MET A 83 6.53 -4.15 5.60
CA MET A 83 6.84 -3.11 6.59
C MET A 83 7.26 -3.67 7.96
N LEU A 84 6.85 -4.89 8.33
CA LEU A 84 7.35 -5.55 9.53
C LEU A 84 8.86 -5.82 9.45
N LEU A 85 9.38 -6.15 8.27
CA LEU A 85 10.82 -6.32 8.05
C LEU A 85 11.57 -5.00 8.33
N LEU A 86 11.02 -3.88 7.86
CA LEU A 86 11.60 -2.55 8.11
C LEU A 86 11.53 -2.17 9.60
N ILE A 87 10.42 -2.46 10.29
CA ILE A 87 10.28 -2.20 11.74
C ILE A 87 11.36 -2.98 12.52
N ILE A 88 11.59 -4.25 12.19
CA ILE A 88 12.63 -5.07 12.82
C ILE A 88 13.99 -4.39 12.67
N GLU A 89 14.31 -3.84 11.51
CA GLU A 89 15.58 -3.15 11.30
C GLU A 89 15.69 -1.80 11.97
N LEU A 90 14.58 -1.09 12.06
CA LEU A 90 14.54 0.17 12.78
C LEU A 90 14.84 -0.07 14.27
N VAL A 91 14.36 -1.19 14.82
CA VAL A 91 14.61 -1.64 16.20
C VAL A 91 16.05 -2.16 16.38
N PHE A 92 16.56 -3.00 15.48
CA PHE A 92 17.92 -3.58 15.58
C PHE A 92 19.03 -2.66 15.06
N GLY A 93 18.69 -1.54 14.45
CA GLY A 93 19.64 -0.55 13.95
C GLY A 93 20.41 -0.97 12.69
N THR A 94 20.22 -2.20 12.17
CA THR A 94 20.93 -2.77 11.03
C THR A 94 20.02 -3.67 10.19
N TRP A 95 20.17 -3.63 8.85
CA TRP A 95 19.49 -4.53 7.91
C TRP A 95 20.07 -5.94 8.05
N ARG A 96 19.28 -6.87 8.59
CA ARG A 96 19.72 -8.26 8.86
C ARG A 96 19.28 -9.25 7.79
N PHE A 97 18.41 -8.84 6.87
CA PHE A 97 17.92 -9.67 5.78
C PHE A 97 18.83 -9.60 4.55
N SER A 98 18.56 -10.44 3.55
CA SER A 98 19.32 -10.40 2.29
C SER A 98 19.09 -9.08 1.53
N ASN A 99 20.06 -8.67 0.70
CA ASN A 99 19.95 -7.49 -0.16
C ASN A 99 18.77 -7.63 -1.16
N ALA A 100 18.44 -8.86 -1.54
CA ALA A 100 17.27 -9.16 -2.36
C ALA A 100 15.95 -8.80 -1.65
N ALA A 101 15.87 -8.97 -0.32
CA ALA A 101 14.70 -8.63 0.47
C ALA A 101 14.52 -7.11 0.61
N CYS A 102 15.62 -6.36 0.64
CA CYS A 102 15.59 -4.89 0.64
C CYS A 102 15.05 -4.37 -0.69
N THR A 103 15.57 -4.87 -1.81
CA THR A 103 15.09 -4.48 -3.14
C THR A 103 13.63 -4.86 -3.35
N SER A 104 13.22 -6.07 -2.96
CA SER A 104 11.81 -6.48 -3.10
C SER A 104 10.88 -5.64 -2.22
N TYR A 105 11.30 -5.29 -1.01
CA TYR A 105 10.58 -4.38 -0.14
C TYR A 105 10.35 -3.01 -0.79
N LEU A 106 11.41 -2.39 -1.32
CA LEU A 106 11.32 -1.08 -1.97
C LEU A 106 10.41 -1.11 -3.22
N VAL A 107 10.49 -2.19 -4.00
CA VAL A 107 9.62 -2.38 -5.17
C VAL A 107 8.16 -2.53 -4.74
N LEU A 108 7.87 -3.34 -3.73
CA LEU A 108 6.50 -3.52 -3.23
C LEU A 108 5.90 -2.22 -2.65
N ASP A 109 6.67 -1.48 -1.86
CA ASP A 109 6.23 -0.19 -1.30
C ASP A 109 5.94 0.84 -2.41
N SER A 110 6.81 0.93 -3.42
CA SER A 110 6.60 1.83 -4.55
C SER A 110 5.39 1.43 -5.39
N MET A 111 5.21 0.14 -5.69
CA MET A 111 4.04 -0.35 -6.43
C MET A 111 2.75 0.01 -5.70
N ASN A 112 2.68 -0.18 -4.37
CA ASN A 112 1.46 0.07 -3.62
C ASN A 112 1.05 1.56 -3.60
N LYS A 113 2.03 2.47 -3.55
CA LYS A 113 1.79 3.92 -3.66
C LYS A 113 1.13 4.32 -5.00
N PHE A 114 1.38 3.58 -6.08
CA PHE A 114 0.76 3.83 -7.38
C PHE A 114 -0.54 3.05 -7.59
N VAL A 115 -0.65 1.85 -7.02
CA VAL A 115 -1.84 1.00 -7.14
C VAL A 115 -3.06 1.66 -6.47
N ALA A 116 -2.90 2.25 -5.29
CA ALA A 116 -3.99 2.92 -4.58
C ALA A 116 -4.70 4.03 -5.42
N PRO A 117 -4.01 5.05 -5.97
CA PRO A 117 -4.66 6.08 -6.78
C PRO A 117 -5.23 5.54 -8.10
N ILE A 118 -4.60 4.53 -8.72
CA ILE A 118 -5.14 3.89 -9.93
C ILE A 118 -6.48 3.21 -9.63
N ILE A 119 -6.59 2.48 -8.52
CA ILE A 119 -7.82 1.80 -8.14
C ILE A 119 -8.92 2.81 -7.79
N VAL A 120 -8.60 3.87 -7.04
CA VAL A 120 -9.57 4.95 -6.75
C VAL A 120 -10.07 5.61 -8.04
N PHE A 121 -9.19 5.83 -9.02
CA PHE A 121 -9.56 6.35 -10.32
C PHE A 121 -10.49 5.40 -11.08
N LEU A 122 -10.18 4.10 -11.09
CA LEU A 122 -11.01 3.08 -11.72
C LEU A 122 -12.40 3.01 -11.07
N ILE A 123 -12.47 3.02 -9.73
CA ILE A 123 -13.74 3.06 -9.00
C ILE A 123 -14.55 4.32 -9.38
N SER A 124 -13.91 5.49 -9.40
CA SER A 124 -14.54 6.75 -9.78
C SER A 124 -15.12 6.70 -11.20
N ARG A 125 -14.36 6.14 -12.16
CA ARG A 125 -14.82 5.93 -13.52
C ARG A 125 -15.99 4.96 -13.59
N THR A 126 -15.93 3.83 -12.88
CA THR A 126 -17.02 2.86 -12.89
C THR A 126 -18.28 3.43 -12.26
N CYS A 127 -18.17 4.12 -11.12
CA CYS A 127 -19.29 4.84 -10.50
C CYS A 127 -19.90 5.88 -11.45
N TYR A 128 -19.07 6.66 -12.16
CA TYR A 128 -19.55 7.61 -13.17
C TYR A 128 -20.30 6.91 -14.30
N THR A 129 -19.79 5.80 -14.83
CA THR A 129 -20.49 5.05 -15.89
C THR A 129 -21.81 4.46 -15.39
N THR A 130 -21.87 3.94 -14.17
CA THR A 130 -23.12 3.37 -13.63
C THR A 130 -24.16 4.46 -13.34
N VAL A 131 -23.76 5.60 -12.78
CA VAL A 131 -24.70 6.67 -12.41
C VAL A 131 -25.12 7.50 -13.62
N CYS A 132 -24.20 7.85 -14.52
CA CYS A 132 -24.50 8.76 -15.63
C CYS A 132 -24.93 8.04 -16.91
N LEU A 133 -24.30 6.90 -17.25
CA LEU A 133 -24.59 6.20 -18.51
C LEU A 133 -25.71 5.17 -18.35
N ASP A 134 -25.75 4.43 -17.24
CA ASP A 134 -26.77 3.41 -17.01
C ASP A 134 -28.14 4.04 -16.70
N LYS A 135 -28.16 5.15 -15.95
CA LYS A 135 -29.38 5.93 -15.71
C LYS A 135 -29.93 6.57 -16.99
N ALA A 136 -29.06 7.19 -17.81
CA ALA A 136 -29.46 7.79 -19.07
C ALA A 136 -29.92 6.76 -20.13
N ARG A 137 -29.32 5.55 -20.14
CA ARG A 137 -29.82 4.43 -20.96
C ARG A 137 -31.15 3.89 -20.45
N GLY A 138 -31.32 3.76 -19.14
CA GLY A 138 -32.57 3.34 -18.52
C GLY A 138 -33.72 4.31 -18.80
N GLU A 139 -33.47 5.62 -18.69
CA GLU A 139 -34.45 6.67 -19.00
C GLU A 139 -34.82 6.67 -20.49
N ARG A 140 -33.85 6.51 -21.41
CA ARG A 140 -34.15 6.39 -22.85
C ARG A 140 -34.94 5.14 -23.21
N ALA A 141 -34.71 4.03 -22.52
CA ALA A 141 -35.43 2.78 -22.74
C ALA A 141 -36.86 2.80 -22.16
N ALA A 142 -37.12 3.64 -21.16
CA ALA A 142 -38.46 3.82 -20.57
C ALA A 142 -39.34 4.83 -21.34
N THR A 143 -38.76 5.64 -22.22
CA THR A 143 -39.47 6.61 -23.09
C THR A 143 -39.88 6.04 -24.46
N LEU A 144 -39.65 4.74 -24.70
CA LEU A 144 -40.04 3.99 -25.90
C LEU A 144 -41.17 3.01 -25.54
#